data_AF-A0A7V6WJT2-F1
#
_entry.id   AF-A0A7V6WJT2-F1
#
_cell.length_a   1.000
_cell.length_b   1.000
_cell.length_c   1.000
_cell.angle_alpha   90.00
_cell.angle_beta   90.00
_cell.angle_gamma   90.00
#
_symmetry.space_group_name_H-M   'P 1'
#
loop_
_entity.id
_entity.type
_entity.pdbx_description
1 polymer ?
#
loop_
_entity_poly.entity_id
_entity_poly.type
_entity_poly.pdbx_seq_one_letter_code
_entity_poly.pdbx_strand_id
1 'polypeptide(L)'
;MELIILLAVYLILVFFPIAIWLMVFLFLDRKEPEPGKMIVKTIFFSAIAVLVAMSLENLVDKLFFSVEELSFIKEGVFIDPVFLQKFILTFFMAGVLEEIIKYFFLRIVIFKNKHCNQLADGIIYGVILALGFALIENTGYFLSNFPGALTSPDLFLALIFRGLVTTLLHTVATGIMGLFMAKEKLLKKNKFLAEKGLLLAALAHGLFNVLVFSPYGTISTTVLVFSLMGYLIYKLTDKQSQEIHD
;
A
#
# COMPACT_ATOMS: atom_id res chain seq x y z
N MET A 1 13.25 -3.22 30.24
CA MET A 1 13.12 -4.49 29.51
C MET A 1 12.00 -4.41 28.47
N GLU A 2 10.80 -3.97 28.85
CA GLU A 2 9.64 -3.85 27.95
C GLU A 2 9.87 -2.94 26.73
N LEU A 3 10.45 -1.74 26.93
CA LEU A 3 10.77 -0.83 25.81
C LEU A 3 11.73 -1.47 24.79
N ILE A 4 12.69 -2.25 25.25
CA ILE A 4 13.67 -2.93 24.38
C ILE A 4 12.95 -4.01 23.56
N ILE A 5 12.05 -4.78 24.18
CA ILE A 5 11.26 -5.80 23.48
C ILE A 5 10.32 -5.14 22.45
N LEU A 6 9.62 -4.08 22.84
CA LEU A 6 8.76 -3.30 21.93
C LEU A 6 9.55 -2.85 20.69
N LEU A 7 10.70 -2.20 20.90
CA LEU A 7 11.53 -1.71 19.80
C LEU A 7 12.08 -2.84 18.94
N ALA A 8 12.54 -3.95 19.54
CA ALA A 8 13.05 -5.09 18.78
C ALA A 8 11.96 -5.70 17.88
N VAL A 9 10.76 -5.92 18.42
CA VAL A 9 9.64 -6.50 17.67
C VAL A 9 9.16 -5.53 16.59
N TYR A 10 9.05 -4.23 16.90
CA TYR A 10 8.73 -3.19 15.91
C TYR A 10 9.72 -3.18 14.75
N LEU A 11 11.02 -3.20 15.06
CA LEU A 11 12.08 -3.18 14.05
C LEU A 11 11.99 -4.42 13.13
N ILE A 12 11.70 -5.59 13.70
CA ILE A 12 11.63 -6.84 12.95
C ILE A 12 10.35 -6.94 12.11
N LEU A 13 9.19 -6.59 12.67
CA LEU A 13 7.89 -6.85 12.04
C LEU A 13 7.39 -5.69 11.17
N VAL A 14 7.78 -4.46 11.47
CA VAL A 14 7.29 -3.27 10.78
C VAL A 14 8.40 -2.64 9.94
N PHE A 15 9.50 -2.25 10.57
CA PHE A 15 10.54 -1.48 9.89
C PHE A 15 11.32 -2.31 8.87
N PHE A 16 11.75 -3.51 9.24
CA PHE A 16 12.63 -4.35 8.42
C PHE A 16 11.99 -4.77 7.08
N PRO A 17 10.73 -5.24 7.00
CA PRO A 17 10.11 -5.54 5.72
C PRO A 17 10.05 -4.33 4.78
N ILE A 18 9.71 -3.16 5.31
CA ILE A 18 9.63 -1.91 4.53
C ILE A 18 11.00 -1.49 4.03
N ALA A 19 12.02 -1.58 4.88
CA ALA A 19 13.40 -1.28 4.51
C ALA A 19 13.90 -2.23 3.41
N ILE A 20 13.60 -3.53 3.49
CA ILE A 20 13.96 -4.51 2.45
C ILE A 20 13.34 -4.11 1.12
N TRP A 21 12.02 -3.89 1.07
CA TRP A 21 11.36 -3.59 -0.19
C TRP A 21 11.85 -2.27 -0.79
N LEU A 22 12.08 -1.24 0.04
CA LEU A 22 12.69 0.00 -0.41
C LEU A 22 14.06 -0.25 -1.04
N MET A 23 14.93 -1.01 -0.36
CA MET A 23 16.27 -1.34 -0.87
C MET A 23 16.21 -2.14 -2.17
N VAL A 24 15.29 -3.11 -2.30
CA VAL A 24 15.12 -3.91 -3.51
C VAL A 24 14.75 -3.02 -4.71
N PHE A 25 13.75 -2.16 -4.57
CA PHE A 25 13.31 -1.31 -5.69
C PHE A 25 14.34 -0.24 -6.06
N LEU A 26 15.00 0.39 -5.07
CA LEU A 26 16.10 1.32 -5.35
C LEU A 26 17.31 0.63 -5.99
N PHE A 27 17.57 -0.63 -5.63
CA PHE A 27 18.61 -1.41 -6.29
C PHE A 27 18.27 -1.75 -7.73
N LEU A 28 17.01 -2.06 -8.03
CA LEU A 28 16.54 -2.30 -9.39
C LEU A 28 16.63 -1.04 -10.26
N ASP A 29 16.47 0.14 -9.65
CA ASP A 29 16.54 1.47 -10.27
C ASP A 29 17.95 2.06 -10.39
N ARG A 30 18.98 1.36 -9.90
CA ARG A 30 20.36 1.90 -9.75
C ARG A 30 21.03 2.47 -11.00
N LYS A 31 20.45 2.28 -12.20
CA LYS A 31 21.01 2.78 -13.46
C LYS A 31 20.81 4.29 -13.62
N GLU A 32 19.66 4.80 -13.18
CA GLU A 32 19.29 6.22 -13.22
C GLU A 32 18.60 6.59 -11.90
N PRO A 33 19.35 6.66 -10.79
CA PRO A 33 18.75 6.75 -9.47
C PRO A 33 18.03 8.09 -9.24
N GLU A 34 16.86 8.00 -8.61
CA GLU A 34 16.06 9.17 -8.29
C GLU A 34 16.74 10.16 -7.33
N PRO A 35 16.58 11.49 -7.52
CA PRO A 35 17.17 12.47 -6.62
C PRO A 35 16.66 12.32 -5.18
N GLY A 36 17.56 12.28 -4.19
CA GLY A 36 17.19 12.11 -2.78
C GLY A 36 16.16 13.13 -2.27
N LYS A 37 16.16 14.37 -2.79
CA LYS A 37 15.14 15.38 -2.46
C LYS A 37 13.73 14.95 -2.88
N MET A 38 13.61 14.26 -4.02
CA MET A 38 12.33 13.76 -4.50
C MET A 38 11.86 12.54 -3.71
N ILE A 39 12.77 11.68 -3.26
CA ILE A 39 12.47 10.58 -2.34
C ILE A 39 11.88 11.13 -1.04
N VAL A 40 12.55 12.09 -0.40
CA VAL A 40 12.07 12.73 0.85
C VAL A 40 10.71 13.41 0.64
N LYS A 41 10.53 14.13 -0.46
CA LYS A 41 9.26 14.77 -0.80
C LYS A 41 8.13 13.74 -0.97
N THR A 42 8.43 12.58 -1.54
CA THR A 42 7.45 11.50 -1.75
C THR A 42 7.05 10.88 -0.42
N ILE A 43 8.01 10.64 0.48
CA ILE A 43 7.75 10.18 1.85
C ILE A 43 6.90 11.19 2.62
N PHE A 44 7.16 12.49 2.48
CA PHE A 44 6.34 13.52 3.11
C PHE A 44 4.88 13.48 2.64
N PHE A 45 4.65 13.38 1.33
CA PHE A 45 3.30 13.24 0.79
C PHE A 45 2.63 11.93 1.17
N SER A 46 3.40 10.86 1.30
CA SER A 46 2.92 9.58 1.81
C SER A 46 2.40 9.69 3.25
N ALA A 47 3.12 10.41 4.12
CA ALA A 47 2.68 10.67 5.48
C ALA A 47 1.38 11.49 5.56
N ILE A 48 1.19 12.45 4.65
CA ILE A 48 -0.10 13.16 4.57
C ILE A 48 -1.19 12.21 4.05
N ALA A 49 -0.91 11.43 3.01
CA ALA A 49 -1.86 10.52 2.40
C ALA A 49 -2.45 9.53 3.41
N VAL A 50 -1.62 8.88 4.22
CA VAL A 50 -2.07 7.92 5.23
C VAL A 50 -2.89 8.58 6.33
N LEU A 51 -2.51 9.78 6.80
CA LEU A 51 -3.29 10.49 7.82
C LEU A 51 -4.68 10.88 7.29
N VAL A 52 -4.76 11.30 6.03
CA VAL A 52 -6.04 11.61 5.38
C VAL A 52 -6.87 10.34 5.19
N ALA A 53 -6.26 9.24 4.74
CA ALA A 53 -6.93 7.95 4.57
C ALA A 53 -7.51 7.42 5.89
N MET A 54 -6.68 7.32 6.92
CA MET A 54 -7.11 6.90 8.25
C MET A 54 -8.24 7.78 8.80
N SER A 55 -8.19 9.10 8.58
CA SER A 55 -9.24 10.01 9.04
C SER A 55 -10.57 9.77 8.33
N LEU A 56 -10.53 9.53 7.01
CA LEU A 56 -11.72 9.26 6.21
C LEU A 56 -12.28 7.87 6.46
N GLU A 57 -11.44 6.84 6.63
CA GLU A 57 -11.86 5.50 7.02
C GLU A 57 -12.56 5.53 8.38
N ASN A 58 -11.98 6.19 9.38
CA ASN A 58 -12.63 6.36 10.68
C ASN A 58 -13.99 7.08 10.59
N LEU A 59 -14.15 8.00 9.63
CA LEU A 59 -15.43 8.66 9.39
C LEU A 59 -16.43 7.70 8.73
N VAL A 60 -16.00 6.95 7.72
CA VAL A 60 -16.81 5.92 7.06
C VAL A 60 -17.26 4.88 8.09
N ASP A 61 -16.36 4.37 8.92
CA ASP A 61 -16.68 3.38 9.95
C ASP A 61 -17.77 3.87 10.90
N LYS A 62 -17.71 5.13 11.35
CA LYS A 62 -18.74 5.73 12.22
C LYS A 62 -20.07 5.99 11.52
N LEU A 63 -20.07 6.17 10.19
CA LEU A 63 -21.28 6.38 9.40
C LEU A 63 -21.98 5.06 9.08
N PHE A 64 -21.20 4.00 8.87
CA PHE A 64 -21.72 2.71 8.45
C PHE A 64 -21.96 1.76 9.63
N PHE A 65 -21.18 1.82 10.70
CA PHE A 65 -21.29 0.91 11.85
C PHE A 65 -21.72 1.62 13.14
N SER A 66 -22.55 0.93 13.92
CA SER A 66 -22.86 1.33 15.30
C SER A 66 -21.64 1.12 16.22
N VAL A 67 -21.65 1.73 17.40
CA VAL A 67 -20.58 1.55 18.41
C VAL A 67 -20.45 0.08 18.84
N GLU A 68 -21.57 -0.64 18.90
CA GLU A 68 -21.63 -2.06 19.23
C GLU A 68 -21.04 -2.92 18.10
N GLU A 69 -21.44 -2.64 16.85
CA GLU A 69 -20.89 -3.30 15.66
C GLU A 69 -19.38 -3.12 15.53
N LEU A 70 -18.86 -1.91 15.80
CA LEU A 70 -17.42 -1.65 15.81
C LEU A 70 -16.69 -2.42 16.91
N SER A 71 -17.35 -2.70 18.03
CA SER A 71 -16.79 -3.52 19.10
C SER A 71 -16.71 -4.98 18.67
N PHE A 72 -17.77 -5.52 18.04
CA PHE A 72 -17.75 -6.87 17.48
C PHE A 72 -16.68 -7.06 16.40
N ILE A 73 -16.49 -6.07 15.51
CA ILE A 73 -15.41 -6.12 14.50
C ILE A 73 -14.03 -6.21 15.18
N LYS A 74 -13.79 -5.43 16.23
CA LYS A 74 -12.51 -5.47 16.98
C LYS A 74 -12.28 -6.82 17.65
N GLU A 75 -13.33 -7.46 18.10
CA GLU A 75 -13.28 -8.81 18.70
C GLU A 75 -13.24 -9.93 17.65
N GLY A 76 -13.37 -9.60 16.35
CA GLY A 76 -13.44 -10.58 15.27
C GLY A 76 -14.74 -11.37 15.25
N VAL A 77 -15.80 -10.85 15.86
CA VAL A 77 -17.11 -11.51 15.97
C VAL A 77 -18.02 -11.02 14.86
N PHE A 78 -18.49 -11.95 14.02
CA PHE A 78 -19.48 -11.67 12.98
C PHE A 78 -20.79 -12.37 13.32
N ILE A 79 -21.74 -11.58 13.83
CA ILE A 79 -22.98 -12.08 14.44
C ILE A 79 -23.99 -12.66 13.44
N ASP A 80 -23.97 -12.20 12.18
CA ASP A 80 -24.86 -12.68 11.13
C ASP A 80 -24.29 -12.44 9.71
N PRO A 81 -24.82 -13.10 8.66
CA PRO A 81 -24.34 -12.95 7.29
C PRO A 81 -24.47 -11.54 6.70
N VAL A 82 -25.48 -10.76 7.10
CA VAL A 82 -25.69 -9.38 6.64
C VAL A 82 -24.61 -8.48 7.21
N PHE A 83 -24.30 -8.65 8.49
CA PHE A 83 -23.20 -7.94 9.15
C PHE A 83 -21.85 -8.24 8.50
N LEU A 84 -21.58 -9.53 8.22
CA LEU A 84 -20.36 -9.93 7.52
C LEU A 84 -20.28 -9.32 6.10
N GLN A 85 -21.39 -9.34 5.34
CA GLN A 85 -21.44 -8.74 4.01
C GLN A 85 -21.17 -7.23 4.06
N LYS A 86 -21.80 -6.53 5.00
CA LYS A 86 -21.59 -5.10 5.24
C LYS A 86 -20.12 -4.80 5.54
N PHE A 87 -19.50 -5.59 6.40
CA PHE A 87 -18.08 -5.47 6.72
C PHE A 87 -17.18 -5.69 5.50
N ILE A 88 -17.39 -6.76 4.72
CA ILE A 88 -16.60 -7.06 3.51
C ILE A 88 -16.72 -5.92 2.49
N LEU A 89 -17.92 -5.36 2.30
CA LEU A 89 -18.12 -4.24 1.39
C LEU A 89 -17.40 -2.98 1.86
N THR A 90 -17.50 -2.61 3.13
CA THR A 90 -16.77 -1.46 3.68
C THR A 90 -15.26 -1.67 3.59
N PHE A 91 -14.78 -2.90 3.83
CA PHE A 91 -13.36 -3.23 3.76
C PHE A 91 -12.81 -3.22 2.33
N PHE A 92 -13.60 -3.63 1.34
CA PHE A 92 -13.27 -3.40 -0.08
C PHE A 92 -13.16 -1.91 -0.38
N MET A 93 -14.13 -1.11 0.09
CA MET A 93 -14.15 0.34 -0.12
C MET A 93 -13.02 1.07 0.58
N ALA A 94 -12.53 0.57 1.72
CA ALA A 94 -11.33 1.10 2.39
C ALA A 94 -10.12 1.05 1.45
N GLY A 95 -9.84 -0.10 0.83
CA GLY A 95 -8.73 -0.23 -0.12
C GLY A 95 -8.87 0.69 -1.35
N VAL A 96 -10.11 0.87 -1.85
CA VAL A 96 -10.39 1.82 -2.94
C VAL A 96 -10.12 3.26 -2.51
N LEU A 97 -10.62 3.65 -1.32
CA LEU A 97 -10.46 4.98 -0.76
C LEU A 97 -8.98 5.33 -0.58
N GLU A 98 -8.20 4.40 -0.02
CA GLU A 98 -6.77 4.60 0.14
C GLU A 98 -6.06 4.86 -1.19
N GLU A 99 -6.34 4.06 -2.24
CA GLU A 99 -5.68 4.25 -3.54
C GLU A 99 -6.10 5.55 -4.21
N ILE A 100 -7.33 6.04 -4.01
CA ILE A 100 -7.77 7.38 -4.47
C ILE A 100 -6.94 8.49 -3.79
N ILE A 101 -6.67 8.35 -2.50
CA ILE A 101 -5.89 9.34 -1.75
C ILE A 101 -4.43 9.30 -2.19
N LYS A 102 -3.84 8.10 -2.28
CA LYS A 102 -2.48 7.89 -2.81
C LYS A 102 -2.37 8.45 -4.24
N TYR A 103 -3.38 8.24 -5.08
CA TYR A 103 -3.44 8.78 -6.43
C TYR A 103 -3.28 10.30 -6.46
N PHE A 104 -4.03 11.02 -5.63
CA PHE A 104 -3.96 12.48 -5.58
C PHE A 104 -2.53 12.97 -5.29
N PHE A 105 -1.92 12.41 -4.25
CA PHE A 105 -0.57 12.79 -3.84
C PHE A 105 0.52 12.32 -4.80
N LEU A 106 0.38 11.11 -5.36
CA LEU A 106 1.30 10.60 -6.36
C LEU A 106 1.24 11.41 -7.66
N ARG A 107 0.05 11.88 -8.07
CA ARG A 107 -0.12 12.76 -9.24
C ARG A 107 0.65 14.07 -9.03
N ILE A 108 0.61 14.64 -7.83
CA ILE A 108 1.40 15.84 -7.47
C ILE A 108 2.91 15.55 -7.57
N VAL A 109 3.37 14.40 -7.07
CA VAL A 109 4.77 14.00 -7.13
C VAL A 109 5.23 13.83 -8.57
N ILE A 110 4.54 13.02 -9.38
CA ILE A 110 4.97 12.65 -10.73
C ILE A 110 4.87 13.81 -11.72
N PHE A 111 3.72 14.49 -11.79
CA PHE A 111 3.47 15.48 -12.85
C PHE A 111 4.21 16.80 -12.63
N LYS A 112 4.52 17.16 -11.37
CA LYS A 112 5.32 18.36 -11.07
C LYS A 112 6.82 18.07 -10.98
N ASN A 113 7.24 16.82 -11.15
CA ASN A 113 8.64 16.45 -11.05
C ASN A 113 9.30 16.42 -12.43
N LYS A 114 10.23 17.33 -12.69
CA LYS A 114 11.04 17.33 -13.91
C LYS A 114 12.00 16.14 -14.05
N HIS A 115 12.32 15.47 -12.94
CA HIS A 115 13.23 14.32 -12.92
C HIS A 115 12.53 13.01 -13.29
N CYS A 116 11.20 12.94 -13.21
CA CYS A 116 10.47 11.78 -13.71
C CYS A 116 10.41 11.88 -15.25
N ASN A 117 11.38 11.25 -15.91
CA ASN A 117 11.63 11.24 -17.35
C ASN A 117 11.64 9.82 -17.93
N GLN A 118 11.58 8.78 -17.10
CA GLN A 118 11.37 7.38 -17.49
C GLN A 118 10.01 6.87 -16.98
N LEU A 119 9.51 5.77 -17.56
CA LEU A 119 8.32 5.11 -17.01
C LEU A 119 8.64 4.38 -15.70
N ALA A 120 9.88 3.92 -15.55
CA ALA A 120 10.43 3.32 -14.34
C ALA A 120 10.33 4.25 -13.13
N ASP A 121 10.65 5.54 -13.30
CA ASP A 121 10.51 6.58 -12.28
C ASP A 121 9.10 6.61 -11.66
N GLY A 122 8.07 6.50 -12.50
CA GLY A 122 6.69 6.44 -12.04
C GLY A 122 6.45 5.28 -11.08
N ILE A 123 7.01 4.10 -11.39
CA ILE A 123 6.97 2.93 -10.52
C ILE A 123 7.69 3.24 -9.21
N ILE A 124 8.90 3.79 -9.25
CA ILE A 124 9.72 4.04 -8.05
C ILE A 124 9.07 5.07 -7.13
N TYR A 125 8.53 6.16 -7.67
CA TYR A 125 7.75 7.13 -6.88
C TYR A 125 6.48 6.50 -6.28
N GLY A 126 5.79 5.65 -7.04
CA GLY A 126 4.64 4.90 -6.52
C GLY A 126 5.01 3.97 -5.36
N VAL A 127 6.10 3.21 -5.52
CA VAL A 127 6.65 2.30 -4.50
C VAL A 127 7.04 3.06 -3.23
N ILE A 128 7.81 4.15 -3.35
CA ILE A 128 8.23 4.95 -2.19
C ILE A 128 7.01 5.53 -1.46
N LEU A 129 6.00 6.01 -2.20
CA LEU A 129 4.78 6.55 -1.62
C LEU A 129 4.00 5.46 -0.87
N ALA A 130 3.88 4.26 -1.43
CA ALA A 130 3.22 3.14 -0.77
C ALA A 130 3.96 2.63 0.47
N LEU A 131 5.30 2.52 0.41
CA LEU A 131 6.10 2.05 1.53
C LEU A 131 6.05 3.00 2.73
N GLY A 132 6.05 4.32 2.47
CA GLY A 132 5.83 5.31 3.54
C GLY A 132 4.42 5.21 4.16
N PHE A 133 3.42 4.84 3.35
CA PHE A 133 2.03 4.75 3.77
C PHE A 133 1.88 3.52 4.67
N ALA A 134 2.35 2.38 4.19
CA ALA A 134 2.39 1.12 4.92
C ALA A 134 3.21 1.23 6.21
N LEU A 135 4.28 2.03 6.25
CA LEU A 135 5.07 2.25 7.48
C LEU A 135 4.22 2.84 8.59
N ILE A 136 3.51 3.92 8.31
CA ILE A 136 2.72 4.62 9.31
C ILE A 136 1.52 3.77 9.71
N GLU A 137 0.83 3.16 8.75
CA GLU A 137 -0.33 2.31 9.00
C GLU A 137 0.06 1.08 9.85
N ASN A 138 1.11 0.35 9.46
CA ASN A 138 1.59 -0.80 10.23
C ASN A 138 2.16 -0.41 11.59
N THR A 139 2.73 0.79 11.72
CA THR A 139 3.14 1.33 13.03
C THR A 139 1.92 1.55 13.92
N GLY A 140 0.87 2.20 13.41
CA GLY A 140 -0.38 2.41 14.15
C GLY A 140 -1.04 1.09 14.56
N TYR A 141 -1.11 0.13 13.64
CA TYR A 141 -1.64 -1.20 13.90
C TYR A 141 -0.81 -1.94 14.96
N PHE A 142 0.52 -1.94 14.86
CA PHE A 142 1.41 -2.56 15.83
C PHE A 142 1.24 -1.96 17.23
N LEU A 143 1.28 -0.63 17.35
CA LEU A 143 1.19 0.06 18.64
C LEU A 143 -0.18 -0.15 19.30
N SER A 144 -1.26 -0.24 18.53
CA SER A 144 -2.61 -0.48 19.05
C SER A 144 -2.82 -1.91 19.56
N ASN A 145 -1.96 -2.84 19.14
CA ASN A 145 -2.08 -4.28 19.42
C ASN A 145 -0.94 -4.81 20.32
N PHE A 146 0.04 -3.99 20.67
CA PHE A 146 1.11 -4.35 21.60
C PHE A 146 0.71 -4.00 23.05
N PRO A 147 0.99 -4.84 24.07
CA PRO A 147 1.75 -6.10 24.02
C PRO A 147 0.91 -7.34 23.68
N GLY A 148 -0.39 -7.21 23.40
CA GLY A 148 -1.27 -8.35 23.09
C GLY A 148 -0.74 -9.26 21.97
N ALA A 149 -0.01 -8.70 21.02
CA ALA A 149 0.70 -9.43 19.97
C ALA A 149 1.76 -10.43 20.48
N LEU A 150 2.30 -10.25 21.70
CA LEU A 150 3.26 -11.18 22.30
C LEU A 150 2.57 -12.40 22.94
N THR A 151 1.31 -12.26 23.30
CA THR A 151 0.54 -13.30 23.99
C THR A 151 -0.48 -14.00 23.10
N SER A 152 -0.80 -13.42 21.93
CA SER A 152 -1.71 -13.99 20.94
C SER A 152 -0.95 -14.41 19.68
N PRO A 153 -0.81 -15.72 19.41
CA PRO A 153 -0.18 -16.23 18.20
C PRO A 153 -0.84 -15.71 16.91
N ASP A 154 -2.16 -15.59 16.89
CA ASP A 154 -2.91 -15.11 15.72
C ASP A 154 -2.59 -13.66 15.41
N LEU A 155 -2.50 -12.81 16.44
CA LEU A 155 -2.15 -11.41 16.29
C LEU A 155 -0.69 -11.22 15.86
N PHE A 156 0.21 -12.07 16.37
CA PHE A 156 1.60 -12.10 15.94
C PHE A 156 1.72 -12.48 14.45
N LEU A 157 1.00 -13.51 14.01
CA LEU A 157 0.95 -13.93 12.61
C LEU A 157 0.31 -12.85 11.71
N ALA A 158 -0.71 -12.15 12.19
CA ALA A 158 -1.30 -11.02 11.48
C ALA A 158 -0.29 -9.89 11.26
N LEU A 159 0.56 -9.57 12.25
CA LEU A 159 1.63 -8.57 12.08
C LEU A 159 2.68 -9.01 11.05
N ILE A 160 3.07 -10.28 11.04
CA ILE A 160 3.96 -10.83 10.00
C ILE A 160 3.32 -10.70 8.62
N PHE A 161 2.05 -11.11 8.49
CA PHE A 161 1.31 -11.05 7.23
C PHE A 161 1.20 -9.60 6.73
N ARG A 162 0.91 -8.64 7.61
CA ARG A 162 0.86 -7.21 7.28
C ARG A 162 2.22 -6.67 6.85
N GLY A 163 3.28 -6.99 7.60
CA GLY A 163 4.65 -6.56 7.30
C GLY A 163 5.15 -7.08 5.94
N LEU A 164 4.81 -8.30 5.58
CA LEU A 164 5.29 -8.92 4.33
C LEU A 164 4.30 -8.76 3.16
N VAL A 165 3.09 -9.27 3.31
CA VAL A 165 2.13 -9.43 2.22
C VAL A 165 1.33 -8.16 1.97
N THR A 166 0.74 -7.55 3.00
CA THR A 166 -0.03 -6.31 2.86
C THR A 166 0.86 -5.13 2.44
N THR A 167 2.05 -5.00 3.03
CA THR A 167 3.04 -4.00 2.61
C THR A 167 3.41 -4.15 1.13
N LEU A 168 3.60 -5.39 0.68
CA LEU A 168 3.91 -5.65 -0.72
C LEU A 168 2.72 -5.37 -1.64
N LEU A 169 1.48 -5.61 -1.20
CA LEU A 169 0.28 -5.20 -1.93
C LEU A 169 0.26 -3.69 -2.19
N HIS A 170 0.41 -2.85 -1.15
CA HIS A 170 0.45 -1.39 -1.34
C HIS A 170 1.54 -1.03 -2.34
N THR A 171 2.72 -1.62 -2.16
CA THR A 171 3.89 -1.38 -3.02
C THR A 171 3.59 -1.65 -4.49
N VAL A 172 3.01 -2.81 -4.81
CA VAL A 172 2.74 -3.19 -6.19
C VAL A 172 1.54 -2.47 -6.79
N ALA A 173 0.47 -2.27 -6.01
CA ALA A 173 -0.74 -1.57 -6.48
C ALA A 173 -0.42 -0.11 -6.82
N THR A 174 0.18 0.63 -5.89
CA THR A 174 0.55 2.03 -6.11
C THR A 174 1.70 2.16 -7.12
N GLY A 175 2.61 1.18 -7.19
CA GLY A 175 3.65 1.12 -8.24
C GLY A 175 3.06 0.97 -9.65
N ILE A 176 2.04 0.11 -9.83
CA ILE A 176 1.29 0.00 -11.10
C ILE A 176 0.60 1.33 -11.43
N MET A 177 -0.05 1.95 -10.45
CA MET A 177 -0.65 3.27 -10.65
C MET A 177 0.39 4.31 -11.12
N GLY A 178 1.57 4.32 -10.50
CA GLY A 178 2.70 5.17 -10.89
C GLY A 178 3.20 4.95 -12.31
N LEU A 179 3.30 3.68 -12.76
CA LEU A 179 3.64 3.34 -14.15
C LEU A 179 2.66 3.99 -15.15
N PHE A 180 1.36 3.89 -14.85
CA PHE A 180 0.32 4.44 -15.71
C PHE A 180 0.31 5.98 -15.72
N MET A 181 0.60 6.62 -14.57
CA MET A 181 0.80 8.07 -14.49
C MET A 181 2.01 8.55 -15.31
N ALA A 182 3.14 7.85 -15.22
CA ALA A 182 4.32 8.19 -16.02
C ALA A 182 4.05 8.04 -17.52
N LYS A 183 3.30 7.00 -17.93
CA LYS A 183 2.86 6.85 -19.33
C LYS A 183 2.00 8.01 -19.79
N GLU A 184 1.06 8.48 -18.97
CA GLU A 184 0.23 9.65 -19.29
C GLU A 184 1.11 10.89 -19.51
N LYS A 185 2.00 11.14 -18.56
CA LYS A 185 2.87 12.33 -18.54
C LYS A 185 3.83 12.35 -19.72
N LEU A 186 4.52 11.24 -19.98
CA LEU A 186 5.68 11.19 -20.89
C LEU A 186 5.26 10.86 -22.33
N LEU A 187 4.34 9.91 -22.52
CA LEU A 187 3.95 9.49 -23.87
C LEU A 187 2.88 10.40 -24.49
N LYS A 188 2.10 11.13 -23.66
CA LYS A 188 1.04 12.09 -24.08
C LYS A 188 0.00 11.54 -25.08
N LYS A 189 -0.12 10.22 -25.22
CA LYS A 189 -1.03 9.57 -26.18
C LYS A 189 -2.48 9.48 -25.70
N ASN A 190 -2.70 9.35 -24.39
CA ASN A 190 -4.02 9.20 -23.79
C ASN A 190 -4.05 9.87 -22.41
N LYS A 191 -5.01 10.78 -22.22
CA LYS A 191 -5.16 11.63 -21.02
C LYS A 191 -5.86 10.94 -19.84
N PHE A 192 -6.24 9.67 -19.99
CA PHE A 192 -6.93 8.88 -18.95
C PHE A 192 -6.11 7.67 -18.48
N LEU A 193 -4.79 7.67 -18.70
CA LEU A 193 -3.96 6.55 -18.32
C LEU A 193 -3.76 6.52 -16.80
N ALA A 194 -3.61 7.67 -16.16
CA ALA A 194 -3.50 7.79 -14.72
C ALA A 194 -4.75 7.21 -14.03
N GLU A 195 -5.94 7.57 -14.49
CA GLU A 195 -7.23 7.09 -13.97
C GLU A 195 -7.39 5.57 -14.21
N LYS A 196 -6.89 5.05 -15.32
CA LYS A 196 -6.80 3.59 -15.54
C LYS A 196 -5.86 2.93 -14.52
N GLY A 197 -4.72 3.55 -14.22
CA GLY A 197 -3.80 3.09 -13.18
C GLY A 197 -4.45 3.05 -11.80
N LEU A 198 -5.19 4.11 -11.44
CA LEU A 198 -6.00 4.17 -10.22
C LEU A 198 -7.01 3.03 -10.17
N LEU A 199 -7.80 2.83 -11.24
CA LEU A 199 -8.79 1.77 -11.28
C LEU A 199 -8.17 0.39 -11.04
N LEU A 200 -7.02 0.11 -11.67
CA LEU A 200 -6.32 -1.17 -11.50
C LEU A 200 -5.78 -1.34 -10.07
N ALA A 201 -5.19 -0.29 -9.48
CA ALA A 201 -4.68 -0.32 -8.11
C ALA A 201 -5.81 -0.50 -7.10
N ALA A 202 -6.88 0.28 -7.22
CA ALA A 202 -8.06 0.23 -6.35
C ALA A 202 -8.76 -1.14 -6.43
N LEU A 203 -8.90 -1.72 -7.62
CA LEU A 203 -9.46 -3.06 -7.78
C LEU A 203 -8.55 -4.14 -7.20
N ALA A 204 -7.23 -4.05 -7.42
CA ALA A 204 -6.28 -5.02 -6.85
C ALA A 204 -6.29 -4.98 -5.32
N HIS A 205 -6.30 -3.78 -4.73
CA HIS A 205 -6.32 -3.60 -3.29
C HIS A 205 -7.68 -4.03 -2.69
N GLY A 206 -8.80 -3.54 -3.24
CA GLY A 206 -10.12 -3.98 -2.79
C GLY A 206 -10.30 -5.49 -2.91
N LEU A 207 -9.86 -6.10 -4.02
CA LEU A 207 -9.91 -7.55 -4.20
C LEU A 207 -9.07 -8.28 -3.14
N PHE A 208 -7.86 -7.81 -2.86
CA PHE A 208 -7.04 -8.36 -1.77
C PHE A 208 -7.79 -8.34 -0.44
N ASN A 209 -8.40 -7.21 -0.10
CA ASN A 209 -9.17 -7.03 1.13
C ASN A 209 -10.30 -8.05 1.27
N VAL A 210 -11.03 -8.33 0.19
CA VAL A 210 -12.05 -9.40 0.18
C VAL A 210 -11.42 -10.79 0.28
N LEU A 211 -10.34 -11.05 -0.46
CA LEU A 211 -9.69 -12.36 -0.50
C LEU A 211 -9.18 -12.81 0.86
N VAL A 212 -8.76 -11.89 1.74
CA VAL A 212 -8.31 -12.21 3.11
C VAL A 212 -9.37 -13.02 3.88
N PHE A 213 -10.66 -12.81 3.64
CA PHE A 213 -11.76 -13.52 4.32
C PHE A 213 -12.17 -14.83 3.63
N SER A 214 -11.53 -15.18 2.52
CA SER A 214 -11.79 -16.43 1.83
C SER A 214 -11.19 -17.62 2.61
N PRO A 215 -11.76 -18.84 2.51
CA PRO A 215 -11.14 -20.06 3.02
C PRO A 215 -9.70 -20.31 2.53
N TYR A 216 -9.32 -19.69 1.40
CA TYR A 216 -7.97 -19.77 0.82
C TYR A 216 -7.20 -18.44 0.94
N GLY A 217 -7.58 -17.57 1.87
CA GLY A 217 -7.20 -16.15 1.88
C GLY A 217 -5.69 -15.91 1.83
N THR A 218 -4.90 -16.63 2.63
CA THR A 218 -3.43 -16.50 2.60
C THR A 218 -2.86 -16.85 1.23
N ILE A 219 -3.31 -17.95 0.62
CA ILE A 219 -2.79 -18.42 -0.68
C ILE A 219 -3.23 -17.48 -1.80
N SER A 220 -4.51 -17.13 -1.86
CA SER A 220 -5.07 -16.30 -2.93
C SER A 220 -4.48 -14.89 -2.93
N THR A 221 -4.34 -14.27 -1.76
CA THR A 221 -3.69 -12.96 -1.61
C THR A 221 -2.21 -13.01 -1.97
N THR A 222 -1.49 -14.04 -1.53
CA THR A 222 -0.07 -14.23 -1.89
C THR A 222 0.09 -14.37 -3.40
N VAL A 223 -0.70 -15.24 -4.04
CA VAL A 223 -0.65 -15.42 -5.49
C VAL A 223 -0.93 -14.12 -6.23
N LEU A 224 -1.95 -13.36 -5.81
CA LEU A 224 -2.27 -12.05 -6.38
C LEU A 224 -1.07 -11.10 -6.28
N VAL A 225 -0.54 -10.90 -5.07
CA VAL A 225 0.52 -9.93 -4.80
C VAL A 225 1.81 -10.29 -5.54
N PHE A 226 2.24 -11.56 -5.50
CA PHE A 226 3.47 -11.98 -6.19
C PHE A 226 3.33 -11.94 -7.72
N SER A 227 2.13 -12.18 -8.26
CA SER A 227 1.88 -12.01 -9.71
C SER A 227 1.99 -10.54 -10.13
N LEU A 228 1.41 -9.63 -9.36
CA LEU A 228 1.54 -8.18 -9.58
C LEU A 228 2.99 -7.71 -9.42
N MET A 229 3.72 -8.24 -8.44
CA MET A 229 5.14 -7.96 -8.25
C MET A 229 5.97 -8.41 -9.46
N GLY A 230 5.75 -9.63 -9.96
CA GLY A 230 6.43 -10.13 -11.14
C GLY A 230 6.19 -9.25 -12.37
N TYR A 231 4.94 -8.82 -12.57
CA TYR A 231 4.59 -7.86 -13.62
C TYR A 231 5.33 -6.51 -13.43
N LEU A 232 5.34 -5.98 -12.21
CA LEU A 232 5.95 -4.69 -11.92
C LEU A 232 7.47 -4.72 -12.09
N ILE A 233 8.15 -5.79 -11.65
CA ILE A 233 9.60 -5.98 -11.84
C ILE A 233 9.94 -6.11 -13.33
N TYR A 234 9.14 -6.88 -14.08
CA TYR A 234 9.31 -6.96 -15.54
C TYR A 234 9.20 -5.57 -16.17
N LYS A 235 8.21 -4.78 -15.79
CA LYS A 235 8.06 -3.41 -16.29
C LYS A 235 9.13 -2.45 -15.80
N LEU A 236 9.60 -2.58 -14.57
CA LEU A 236 10.68 -1.75 -14.08
C LEU A 236 11.97 -1.98 -14.87
N THR A 237 12.20 -3.20 -15.35
CA THR A 237 13.46 -3.61 -16.00
C THR A 237 13.40 -3.67 -17.53
N ASP A 238 12.22 -3.50 -18.15
CA ASP A 238 12.09 -3.56 -19.60
C ASP A 238 12.68 -2.32 -20.28
N LYS A 239 13.21 -2.50 -21.49
CA LYS A 239 13.89 -1.44 -22.25
C LYS A 239 13.00 -0.21 -22.45
N GLN A 240 11.70 -0.44 -22.66
CA GLN A 240 10.74 0.63 -22.89
C GLN A 240 10.58 1.51 -21.66
N SER A 241 10.52 0.93 -20.45
CA SER A 241 10.30 1.74 -19.25
C SER A 241 11.55 2.47 -18.79
N GLN A 242 12.72 1.98 -19.21
CA GLN A 242 14.04 2.59 -18.98
C GLN A 242 14.41 3.62 -20.07
N GLU A 243 13.55 3.84 -21.06
CA GLU A 243 13.78 4.87 -22.08
C GLU A 243 13.57 6.26 -21.46
N ILE A 244 14.57 7.13 -21.63
CA ILE A 244 14.51 8.52 -21.18
C ILE A 244 13.72 9.33 -22.21
N HIS A 245 12.70 10.05 -21.74
CA HIS A 245 11.88 10.94 -22.53
C HIS A 245 12.19 12.41 -22.19
N ASP A 246 12.41 13.23 -23.22
CA ASP A 246 12.66 14.68 -23.11
C ASP A 246 11.37 15.51 -22.91
#